data_AF-A0A9E0S9A9-F1
#
_entry.id   AF-A0A9E0S9A9-F1
#
_cell.length_a   1.000
_cell.length_b   1.000
_cell.length_c   1.000
_cell.angle_alpha   90.00
_cell.angle_beta   90.00
_cell.angle_gamma   90.00
#
_symmetry.space_group_name_H-M   'P 1'
#
loop_
_entity.id
_entity.type
_entity.pdbx_description
1 polymer ?
#
loop_
_entity_poly.entity_id
_entity_poly.type
_entity_poly.pdbx_seq_one_letter_code
_entity_poly.pdbx_strand_id
1 'polypeptide(L)'
;MVKRLLILFITISPYLLKAQTTGPTQPEVTSFATVTGNGMVDLYTGNLNYNIPLLTIPGPDGDYPIVLGYTASPSVNNVPTWVGYNWNINTGAIVRNKRGIPDDFKGDTLQKKVYQKDKWNVGIGVSPNDIEIFGGDLGLSGQFSMYYDNYAGFGVKAGASLAPLNEAEKGKKT
;
A
#
# COMPACT_ATOMS: atom_id res chain seq x y z
N MET A 1 24.90 3.67 -14.04
CA MET A 1 23.66 3.92 -14.80
C MET A 1 22.40 3.72 -13.95
N VAL A 2 22.27 2.59 -13.23
CA VAL A 2 21.11 2.24 -12.38
C VAL A 2 20.74 3.30 -11.32
N LYS A 3 21.74 3.94 -10.68
CA LYS A 3 21.52 4.96 -9.64
C LYS A 3 20.87 6.25 -10.15
N ARG A 4 21.08 6.61 -11.42
CA ARG A 4 20.45 7.79 -12.06
C ARG A 4 19.01 7.49 -12.50
N LEU A 5 18.72 6.25 -12.87
CA LEU A 5 17.37 5.78 -13.21
C LEU A 5 16.47 5.70 -11.98
N LEU A 6 17.03 5.29 -10.82
CA LEU A 6 16.30 5.21 -9.57
C LEU A 6 15.76 6.58 -9.13
N ILE A 7 16.57 7.65 -9.23
CA ILE A 7 16.20 9.02 -8.82
C ILE A 7 15.04 9.57 -9.67
N LEU A 8 14.99 9.24 -10.95
CA LEU A 8 13.91 9.66 -11.86
C LEU A 8 12.58 8.96 -11.53
N PHE A 9 12.61 7.73 -11.03
CA PHE A 9 11.40 6.98 -10.67
C PHE A 9 10.73 7.52 -9.39
N ILE A 10 11.52 8.01 -8.42
CA ILE A 10 11.02 8.56 -7.16
C ILE A 10 10.39 9.95 -7.33
N THR A 11 10.85 10.75 -8.30
CA THR A 11 10.31 12.09 -8.55
C THR A 11 9.00 12.07 -9.34
N ILE A 12 8.76 11.02 -10.14
CA ILE A 12 7.52 10.87 -10.94
C ILE A 12 6.41 10.16 -10.16
N SER A 13 6.75 9.25 -9.24
CA SER A 13 5.78 8.49 -8.43
C SER A 13 4.80 9.32 -7.57
N PRO A 14 5.12 10.50 -7.00
CA PRO A 14 4.14 11.22 -6.17
C PRO A 14 3.02 11.88 -6.99
N TYR A 15 3.16 12.07 -8.31
CA TYR A 15 2.12 12.69 -9.14
C TYR A 15 0.92 11.77 -9.43
N LEU A 16 1.12 10.45 -9.34
CA LEU A 16 0.06 9.45 -9.53
C LEU A 16 -0.59 9.02 -8.20
N LEU A 17 -0.02 9.41 -7.07
CA LEU A 17 -0.53 9.09 -5.74
C LEU A 17 -1.42 10.24 -5.25
N LYS A 18 -2.73 10.15 -5.53
CA LYS A 18 -3.76 10.90 -4.77
C LYS A 18 -3.98 10.28 -3.39
N ALA A 19 -2.90 10.02 -2.65
CA ALA A 19 -2.98 9.48 -1.31
C ALA A 19 -2.70 10.60 -0.30
N GLN A 20 -3.76 11.28 0.12
CA GLN A 20 -3.71 12.12 1.31
C GLN A 20 -3.59 11.18 2.51
N THR A 21 -2.38 11.01 3.04
CA THR A 21 -2.09 10.16 4.20
C THR A 21 -2.52 10.81 5.52
N THR A 22 -3.58 11.62 5.51
CA THR A 22 -4.35 11.83 6.73
C THR A 22 -4.99 10.49 7.04
N GLY A 23 -4.37 9.73 7.94
CA GLY A 23 -5.05 8.64 8.63
C GLY A 23 -6.32 9.16 9.32
N PRO A 24 -6.99 8.34 10.15
CA PRO A 24 -8.20 8.75 10.87
C PRO A 24 -7.89 9.74 12.00
N THR A 25 -7.20 10.83 11.70
CA THR A 25 -6.96 11.95 12.59
C THR A 25 -8.00 13.01 12.29
N GLN A 26 -8.83 13.27 13.29
CA GLN A 26 -9.82 14.34 13.29
C GLN A 26 -9.10 15.69 13.09
N PRO A 27 -9.40 16.44 12.01
CA PRO A 27 -8.80 17.76 11.75
C PRO A 27 -8.91 18.73 12.94
N GLU A 28 -9.93 18.56 13.76
CA GLU A 28 -10.25 19.34 14.95
C GLU A 28 -9.16 19.31 16.02
N VAL A 29 -8.37 18.24 16.08
CA VAL A 29 -7.26 18.07 17.02
C VAL A 29 -6.04 18.92 16.60
N THR A 30 -5.98 19.31 15.33
CA THR A 30 -4.83 20.03 14.75
C THR A 30 -5.10 21.52 14.52
N SER A 31 -6.36 21.94 14.49
CA SER A 31 -6.75 23.33 14.18
C SER A 31 -6.87 24.21 15.43
N PHE A 32 -5.84 24.20 16.29
CA PHE A 32 -5.82 25.04 17.48
C PHE A 32 -5.56 26.51 17.12
N ALA A 33 -6.40 27.40 17.63
CA ALA A 33 -6.15 28.84 17.67
C ALA A 33 -5.88 29.25 19.14
N THR A 34 -4.75 29.91 19.37
CA THR A 34 -4.34 30.40 20.70
C THR A 34 -5.37 31.38 21.28
N VAL A 35 -5.65 31.23 22.58
CA VAL A 35 -6.58 32.02 23.40
C VAL A 35 -6.24 33.53 23.47
N THR A 36 -5.09 33.94 22.95
CA THR A 36 -4.49 35.27 23.15
C THR A 36 -4.46 36.12 21.88
N GLY A 37 -5.56 36.13 21.11
CA GLY A 37 -5.75 37.08 20.02
C GLY A 37 -6.54 38.29 20.51
N ASN A 38 -5.88 39.40 20.82
CA ASN A 38 -6.50 40.68 21.24
C ASN A 38 -7.39 41.35 20.16
N GLY A 39 -7.79 40.63 19.12
CA GLY A 39 -8.64 41.13 18.05
C GLY A 39 -9.74 40.13 17.76
N MET A 40 -11.00 40.58 17.91
CA MET A 40 -12.18 39.83 17.46
C MET A 40 -12.26 39.69 15.93
N VAL A 41 -11.32 40.33 15.23
CA VAL A 41 -11.21 40.43 13.78
C VAL A 41 -9.73 40.35 13.41
N ASP A 42 -9.41 39.56 12.41
CA ASP A 42 -8.10 39.56 11.77
C ASP A 42 -7.95 40.82 10.89
N LEU A 43 -6.96 41.66 11.20
CA LEU A 43 -6.71 42.92 10.50
C LEU A 43 -6.24 42.75 9.05
N TYR A 44 -5.75 41.57 8.67
CA TYR A 44 -5.28 41.29 7.32
C TYR A 44 -6.36 40.68 6.43
N THR A 45 -7.19 39.80 6.99
CA THR A 45 -8.22 39.08 6.21
C THR A 45 -9.63 39.61 6.42
N GLY A 46 -9.86 40.41 7.46
CA GLY A 46 -11.19 40.88 7.87
C GLY A 46 -12.06 39.77 8.46
N ASN A 47 -11.51 38.56 8.66
CA ASN A 47 -12.25 37.43 9.19
C ASN A 47 -12.53 37.60 10.69
N LEU A 48 -13.73 37.19 11.11
CA LEU A 48 -14.10 37.13 12.53
C LEU A 48 -13.31 36.02 13.23
N ASN A 49 -12.71 36.35 14.37
CA ASN A 49 -12.06 35.39 15.25
C ASN A 49 -12.57 35.63 16.68
N TYR A 50 -13.30 34.68 17.26
CA TYR A 50 -13.92 34.85 18.58
C TYR A 50 -13.56 33.69 19.50
N ASN A 51 -13.35 33.99 20.78
CA ASN A 51 -12.85 33.02 21.74
C ASN A 51 -13.62 33.14 23.05
N ILE A 52 -14.38 32.11 23.41
CA ILE A 52 -15.26 32.07 24.58
C ILE A 52 -14.68 31.08 25.59
N PRO A 53 -14.12 31.54 26.72
CA PRO A 53 -13.76 30.66 27.81
C PRO A 53 -15.02 29.99 28.36
N LEU A 54 -15.07 28.66 28.36
CA LEU A 54 -16.24 27.91 28.83
C LEU A 54 -16.09 27.51 30.29
N LEU A 55 -15.01 26.80 30.60
CA LEU A 55 -14.72 26.32 31.94
C LEU A 55 -13.25 25.99 32.07
N THR A 56 -12.74 25.96 33.30
CA THR A 56 -11.39 25.52 33.61
C THR A 56 -11.48 24.30 34.50
N ILE A 57 -10.88 23.19 34.08
CA ILE A 57 -10.82 21.96 34.87
C ILE A 57 -9.59 22.05 35.77
N PRO A 58 -9.74 22.08 37.11
CA PRO A 58 -8.60 22.05 38.02
C PRO A 58 -7.96 20.65 37.99
N GLY A 59 -6.65 20.61 37.73
CA GLY A 59 -5.86 19.39 37.71
C GLY A 59 -4.76 19.38 38.78
N PRO A 60 -4.27 18.21 39.20
CA PRO A 60 -3.18 18.10 40.17
C PRO A 60 -1.90 18.83 39.76
N ASP A 61 -1.64 18.90 38.45
CA ASP A 61 -0.44 19.50 37.84
C ASP A 61 -0.73 20.84 37.12
N GLY A 62 -1.92 21.41 37.34
CA GLY A 62 -2.32 22.68 36.73
C GLY A 62 -3.74 22.69 36.19
N ASP A 63 -4.21 23.89 35.90
CA ASP A 63 -5.55 24.16 35.41
C ASP A 63 -5.62 24.01 33.87
N TYR A 64 -6.60 23.26 33.38
CA TYR A 64 -6.84 23.10 31.94
C TYR A 64 -8.05 23.93 31.49
N PRO A 65 -7.84 25.07 30.79
CA PRO A 65 -8.94 25.89 30.29
C PRO A 65 -9.56 25.25 29.04
N ILE A 66 -10.87 25.01 29.07
CA ILE A 66 -11.69 24.68 27.91
C ILE A 66 -12.27 25.96 27.34
N VAL A 67 -12.03 26.13 26.05
CA VAL A 67 -12.30 27.34 25.31
C VAL A 67 -12.91 26.97 23.97
N LEU A 68 -13.97 27.70 23.61
CA LEU A 68 -14.65 27.58 22.33
C LEU A 68 -14.17 28.71 21.42
N GLY A 69 -13.46 28.33 20.34
CA GLY A 69 -12.97 29.24 19.32
C GLY A 69 -13.85 29.22 18.07
N TYR A 70 -14.07 30.38 17.46
CA TYR A 70 -14.68 30.55 16.15
C TYR A 70 -13.71 31.27 15.23
N THR A 71 -13.49 30.74 14.02
CA THR A 71 -12.69 31.43 13.00
C THR A 71 -13.43 31.41 11.68
N ALA A 72 -13.89 32.57 11.22
CA ALA A 72 -14.58 32.68 9.94
C ALA A 72 -13.65 32.28 8.79
N SER A 73 -13.99 31.19 8.09
CA SER A 73 -13.37 30.77 6.84
C SER A 73 -14.44 30.49 5.79
N PRO A 74 -14.41 31.16 4.62
CA PRO A 74 -15.41 31.01 3.56
C PRO A 74 -15.22 29.76 2.68
N SER A 75 -14.38 28.80 3.08
CA SER A 75 -14.07 27.61 2.28
C SER A 75 -15.21 26.58 2.29
N VAL A 76 -15.88 26.40 1.16
CA VAL A 76 -16.98 25.40 0.99
C VAL A 76 -16.56 23.94 1.21
N ASN A 77 -15.25 23.65 1.23
CA ASN A 77 -14.71 22.30 1.42
C ASN A 77 -14.40 21.98 2.89
N ASN A 78 -14.69 22.89 3.82
CA ASN A 78 -14.42 22.66 5.24
C ASN A 78 -15.49 21.74 5.84
N VAL A 79 -15.04 20.66 6.47
CA VAL A 79 -15.90 19.76 7.22
C VAL A 79 -16.25 20.43 8.55
N PRO A 80 -17.52 20.53 8.94
CA PRO A 80 -17.90 21.08 10.23
C PRO A 80 -17.35 20.21 11.35
N THR A 81 -16.94 20.84 12.45
CA THR A 81 -16.57 20.11 13.64
C THR A 81 -17.84 19.62 14.36
N TRP A 82 -17.67 18.74 15.32
CA TRP A 82 -18.71 18.33 16.26
C TRP A 82 -19.37 19.47 17.07
N VAL A 83 -18.75 20.66 17.13
CA VAL A 83 -19.34 21.86 17.74
C VAL A 83 -19.83 22.88 16.71
N GLY A 84 -19.74 22.57 15.42
CA GLY A 84 -20.28 23.38 14.33
C GLY A 84 -19.24 23.75 13.26
N TYR A 85 -19.72 24.32 12.17
CA TYR A 85 -18.87 24.84 11.11
C TYR A 85 -18.02 26.01 11.63
N ASN A 86 -16.71 25.98 11.40
CA ASN A 86 -15.75 26.99 11.86
C ASN A 86 -15.66 27.20 13.39
N TRP A 87 -16.34 26.36 14.19
CA TRP A 87 -16.22 26.31 15.63
C TRP A 87 -15.25 25.20 16.03
N ASN A 88 -14.40 25.44 17.02
CA ASN A 88 -13.47 24.45 17.57
C ASN A 88 -13.48 24.52 19.10
N ILE A 89 -13.41 23.35 19.74
CA ILE A 89 -13.30 23.25 21.19
C ILE A 89 -12.10 22.38 21.55
N ASN A 90 -11.25 22.87 22.44
CA ASN A 90 -10.01 22.20 22.85
C ASN A 90 -10.27 21.15 23.95
N THR A 91 -11.00 20.07 23.66
CA THR A 91 -11.34 19.06 24.69
C THR A 91 -10.29 17.97 24.92
N GLY A 92 -9.13 18.05 24.28
CA GLY A 92 -8.19 16.93 24.23
C GLY A 92 -8.78 15.77 23.41
N ALA A 93 -7.92 14.91 22.87
CA ALA A 93 -8.37 13.75 22.10
C ALA A 93 -7.49 12.54 22.36
N ILE A 94 -8.11 11.37 22.51
CA ILE A 94 -7.41 10.09 22.54
C ILE A 94 -7.49 9.50 21.13
N VAL A 95 -6.40 9.59 20.38
CA VAL A 95 -6.33 9.02 19.04
C VAL A 95 -5.86 7.56 19.12
N ARG A 96 -6.75 6.63 18.75
CA ARG A 96 -6.41 5.20 18.65
C ARG A 96 -6.04 4.84 17.22
N ASN A 97 -4.80 4.42 17.00
CA ASN A 97 -4.35 3.86 15.73
C ASN A 97 -4.34 2.33 15.81
N LYS A 98 -5.16 1.65 14.99
CA LYS A 98 -5.23 0.18 14.96
C LYS A 98 -4.35 -0.37 13.83
N ARG A 99 -3.47 -1.32 14.14
CA ARG A 99 -2.72 -2.11 13.15
C ARG A 99 -3.16 -3.57 13.25
N GLY A 100 -3.93 -4.05 12.27
CA GLY A 100 -4.47 -5.40 12.29
C GLY A 100 -5.83 -5.48 12.98
N ILE A 101 -5.96 -6.31 14.00
CA ILE A 101 -7.23 -6.60 14.68
C ILE A 101 -7.36 -5.68 15.92
N PRO A 102 -8.53 -5.05 16.17
CA PRO A 102 -8.77 -4.32 17.41
C PRO A 102 -8.66 -5.24 18.64
N ASP A 103 -8.18 -4.71 19.78
CA ASP A 103 -8.11 -5.45 21.05
C ASP A 103 -9.51 -5.82 21.60
N ASP A 104 -10.55 -5.05 21.26
CA ASP A 104 -11.95 -5.33 21.62
C ASP A 104 -12.60 -6.49 20.83
N PHE A 105 -11.80 -7.26 20.08
CA PHE A 105 -12.29 -8.32 19.21
C PHE A 105 -12.53 -9.62 19.99
N LYS A 106 -13.80 -9.98 20.21
CA LYS A 106 -14.26 -11.11 21.06
C LYS A 106 -14.09 -12.50 20.43
N GLY A 107 -13.06 -12.69 19.60
CA GLY A 107 -12.70 -14.01 19.07
C GLY A 107 -13.54 -14.53 17.90
N ASP A 108 -14.32 -13.68 17.22
CA ASP A 108 -15.07 -14.08 16.02
C ASP A 108 -14.13 -14.58 14.90
N THR A 109 -14.55 -15.56 14.11
CA THR A 109 -13.72 -16.08 13.02
C THR A 109 -13.52 -15.04 11.93
N LEU A 110 -12.29 -14.54 11.79
CA LEU A 110 -11.90 -13.61 10.72
C LEU A 110 -11.69 -14.36 9.40
N GLN A 111 -12.68 -14.28 8.51
CA GLN A 111 -12.57 -14.83 7.16
C GLN A 111 -11.95 -13.80 6.22
N LYS A 112 -10.65 -13.93 5.93
CA LYS A 112 -9.97 -13.11 4.92
C LYS A 112 -10.18 -13.73 3.54
N LYS A 113 -11.16 -13.26 2.79
CA LYS A 113 -11.39 -13.71 1.42
C LYS A 113 -10.47 -12.98 0.46
N VAL A 114 -9.44 -13.67 -0.03
CA VAL A 114 -8.54 -13.15 -1.06
C VAL A 114 -9.01 -13.68 -2.42
N TYR A 115 -9.39 -12.79 -3.33
CA TYR A 115 -9.73 -13.15 -4.70
C TYR A 115 -8.44 -13.18 -5.53
N GLN A 116 -8.02 -14.37 -5.92
CA GLN A 116 -6.94 -14.58 -6.88
C GLN A 116 -7.54 -15.23 -8.13
N LYS A 117 -7.17 -14.73 -9.31
CA LYS A 117 -7.61 -15.29 -10.59
C LYS A 117 -7.00 -16.68 -10.78
N ASP A 118 -7.67 -17.62 -11.42
CA ASP A 118 -7.06 -18.93 -11.66
C ASP A 118 -5.78 -18.81 -12.50
N LYS A 119 -4.76 -19.56 -12.08
CA LYS A 119 -3.48 -19.61 -12.77
C LYS A 119 -3.59 -20.54 -13.96
N TRP A 120 -3.26 -20.05 -15.15
CA TRP A 120 -3.17 -20.85 -16.37
C TRP A 120 -1.82 -20.61 -17.04
N ASN A 121 -1.30 -21.65 -17.67
CA ASN A 121 -0.09 -21.58 -18.48
C ASN A 121 -0.37 -22.15 -19.87
N VAL A 122 0.22 -21.52 -20.88
CA VAL A 122 0.24 -22.06 -22.24
C VAL A 122 1.67 -22.00 -22.73
N GLY A 123 2.14 -23.04 -23.40
CA GLY A 123 3.49 -23.05 -23.92
C GLY A 123 3.63 -23.95 -25.12
N ILE A 124 4.65 -23.65 -25.92
CA ILE A 124 5.09 -24.47 -27.03
C ILE A 124 6.49 -24.97 -26.70
N GLY A 125 6.71 -26.27 -26.89
CA GLY A 125 7.99 -26.91 -26.63
C GLY A 125 8.40 -27.79 -27.79
N VAL A 126 9.70 -27.81 -28.06
CA VAL A 126 10.36 -28.77 -28.94
C VAL A 126 11.32 -29.61 -28.10
N SER A 127 11.25 -30.92 -28.27
CA SER A 127 12.11 -31.87 -27.58
C SER A 127 12.72 -32.83 -28.60
N PRO A 128 13.80 -32.45 -29.29
CA PRO A 128 14.51 -33.38 -30.16
C PRO A 128 15.12 -34.50 -29.32
N ASN A 129 14.78 -35.74 -29.68
CA ASN A 129 15.47 -36.93 -29.23
C ASN A 129 16.61 -37.23 -30.20
N ASP A 130 17.69 -37.82 -29.70
CA ASP A 130 18.78 -38.38 -30.50
C ASP A 130 19.49 -37.34 -31.39
N ILE A 131 19.99 -36.27 -30.75
CA ILE A 131 20.84 -35.28 -31.40
C ILE A 131 22.19 -35.94 -31.74
N GLU A 132 22.43 -36.14 -33.03
CA GLU A 132 23.69 -36.67 -33.56
C GLU A 132 24.78 -35.59 -33.59
N ILE A 133 25.92 -35.88 -32.97
CA ILE A 133 27.11 -35.01 -32.99
C ILE A 133 28.26 -35.80 -33.60
N PHE A 134 28.89 -35.26 -34.65
CA PHE A 134 30.02 -35.88 -35.36
C PHE A 134 29.78 -37.32 -35.86
N GLY A 135 28.56 -37.66 -36.28
CA GLY A 135 28.28 -38.99 -36.85
C GLY A 135 27.99 -40.08 -35.80
N GLY A 136 27.92 -39.71 -34.52
CA GLY A 136 27.67 -40.62 -33.41
C GLY A 136 26.35 -40.29 -32.71
N ASP A 137 25.48 -41.29 -32.59
CA ASP A 137 24.34 -41.25 -31.69
C ASP A 137 24.84 -41.46 -30.26
N LEU A 138 24.70 -40.43 -29.41
CA LEU A 138 25.09 -40.46 -28.00
C LEU A 138 23.88 -40.55 -27.07
N GLY A 139 22.66 -40.72 -27.60
CA GLY A 139 21.43 -40.68 -26.79
C GLY A 139 21.20 -39.31 -26.14
N LEU A 140 21.65 -38.24 -26.80
CA LEU A 140 21.52 -36.86 -26.33
C LEU A 140 20.16 -36.30 -26.73
N SER A 141 19.36 -35.85 -25.76
CA SER A 141 18.07 -35.19 -25.99
C SER A 141 18.10 -33.74 -25.49
N GLY A 142 17.54 -32.84 -26.28
CA GLY A 142 17.34 -31.44 -25.89
C GLY A 142 15.88 -31.15 -25.58
N GLN A 143 15.62 -30.14 -24.75
CA GLN A 143 14.31 -29.57 -24.53
C GLN A 143 14.42 -28.05 -24.62
N PHE A 144 13.59 -27.44 -25.46
CA PHE A 144 13.41 -25.99 -25.48
C PHE A 144 11.91 -25.70 -25.46
N SER A 145 11.45 -24.87 -24.53
CA SER A 145 10.04 -24.47 -24.46
C SER A 145 9.89 -22.99 -24.11
N MET A 146 8.94 -22.36 -24.77
CA MET A 146 8.48 -21.00 -24.49
C MET A 146 7.09 -21.11 -23.88
N TYR A 147 6.84 -20.43 -22.77
CA TYR A 147 5.54 -20.46 -22.11
C TYR A 147 5.12 -19.07 -21.64
N TYR A 148 3.82 -18.85 -21.55
CA TYR A 148 3.21 -17.69 -20.92
C TYR A 148 2.40 -18.13 -19.71
N ASP A 149 2.69 -17.50 -18.58
CA ASP A 149 2.02 -17.67 -17.29
C ASP A 149 1.27 -16.37 -16.98
N ASN A 150 -0.02 -16.45 -16.64
CA ASN A 150 -0.83 -15.25 -16.37
C ASN A 150 -0.43 -14.50 -15.08
N TYR A 151 0.40 -15.11 -14.22
CA TYR A 151 0.96 -14.49 -13.02
C TYR A 151 2.40 -14.04 -13.20
N ALA A 152 3.23 -14.85 -13.87
CA ALA A 152 4.68 -14.61 -13.99
C ALA A 152 5.11 -14.04 -15.36
N GLY A 153 4.22 -14.00 -16.35
CA GLY A 153 4.50 -13.53 -17.69
C GLY A 153 5.19 -14.58 -18.57
N PHE A 154 5.98 -14.10 -19.53
CA PHE A 154 6.66 -14.94 -20.50
C PHE A 154 7.91 -15.59 -19.91
N GLY A 155 8.11 -16.88 -20.18
CA GLY A 155 9.25 -17.66 -19.70
C GLY A 155 9.78 -18.63 -20.76
N VAL A 156 11.05 -19.02 -20.58
CA VAL A 156 11.74 -19.99 -21.43
C VAL A 156 12.30 -21.09 -20.54
N LYS A 157 12.11 -22.36 -20.92
CA LYS A 157 12.80 -23.51 -20.31
C LYS A 157 13.70 -24.14 -21.35
N ALA A 158 14.97 -24.32 -21.00
CA ALA A 158 15.93 -25.09 -21.78
C ALA A 158 16.49 -26.21 -20.90
N GLY A 159 16.59 -27.42 -21.45
CA GLY A 159 17.12 -28.59 -20.77
C GLY A 159 17.89 -29.49 -21.75
N ALA A 160 18.85 -30.26 -21.23
CA ALA A 160 19.54 -31.30 -21.99
C ALA A 160 19.67 -32.53 -21.09
N SER A 161 19.47 -33.71 -21.65
CA SER A 161 19.64 -34.99 -20.97
C SER A 161 20.39 -35.99 -21.85
N LEU A 162 21.15 -36.86 -21.21
CA LEU A 162 21.93 -37.93 -21.84
C LEU A 162 21.38 -39.26 -21.35
N ALA A 163 20.99 -40.15 -22.27
CA ALA A 163 20.57 -41.51 -21.96
C ALA A 163 21.63 -42.52 -22.43
N PRO A 164 21.94 -43.57 -21.64
CA PRO A 164 22.78 -44.67 -22.13
C PRO A 164 22.09 -45.37 -23.30
N LEU A 165 22.82 -45.60 -24.38
CA LEU A 165 22.35 -46.34 -25.55
C LEU A 165 22.06 -47.79 -25.12
N ASN A 166 20.82 -48.25 -25.29
CA ASN A 166 20.52 -49.66 -25.13
C ASN A 166 21.07 -50.39 -26.36
N GLU A 167 22.20 -51.07 -26.21
CA GLU A 167 22.68 -52.06 -27.18
C GLU A 167 21.62 -53.15 -27.32
N ALA A 168 20.88 -53.12 -28.42
CA ALA A 168 19.97 -54.18 -28.80
C ALA A 168 20.79 -55.48 -28.96
N GLU A 169 20.68 -56.40 -28.00
CA GLU A 169 21.11 -57.78 -28.15
C GLU A 169 20.52 -58.33 -29.46
N LYS A 170 21.37 -58.49 -30.48
CA LYS A 170 21.05 -59.26 -31.69
C LYS A 170 20.75 -60.69 -31.26
N GLY A 171 19.47 -61.01 -31.14
CA GLY A 171 18.99 -62.37 -30.95
C GLY A 171 19.54 -63.29 -32.04
N LYS A 172 20.48 -64.15 -31.67
CA LYS A 172 20.91 -65.29 -32.48
C LYS A 172 19.83 -66.37 -32.35
N LYS A 173 18.97 -66.48 -33.37
CA LYS A 173 18.15 -67.68 -33.57
C LYS A 173 19.07 -68.80 -34.07
N THR A 174 18.85 -70.00 -33.51
CA THR A 174 19.51 -71.32 -33.67
C THR A 174 20.73 -71.54 -32.81
#